data_AF-A0A3M1QD71-F1
#
_entry.id   AF-A0A3M1QD71-F1
#
_cell.length_a   1.000
_cell.length_b   1.000
_cell.length_c   1.000
_cell.angle_alpha   90.00
_cell.angle_beta   90.00
_cell.angle_gamma   90.00
#
_symmetry.space_group_name_H-M   'P 1'
#
loop_
_entity.id
_entity.type
_entity.pdbx_description
1 polymer ?
#
loop_
_entity_poly.entity_id
_entity_poly.type
_entity_poly.pdbx_seq_one_letter_code
_entity_poly.pdbx_strand_id
1 'polypeptide(L)'
;MGEITSMTATRKPDFFIIGAPKCGTSAMYEYLKAHPDIFMPAYKEPHFFAKDFVGQRHERFRKEADYFALFNAAHGEKRVGEASVWYLYSRCAAEEIRRFDPNARIIAMLRNPVDMLYSLYHQLYYTRNEDLPTFEDALAAEPDRKAGKQLPSGLCIMVESLYYRETAKFSEQLSRYFNCFPREQMHVIIHDDLRDDTPGVYRRTLEFLDVDANFTTDFAPVNTNKYYRNERIQDFLLMPPAWIMRLGKAILPVARPIYWKLRAVNHTIEKRPPMNPELRAQLQREFLPEVERLSELLNRDLTHWCRVE
;
A
#
# COMPACT_ATOMS: atom_id res chain seq x y z
N MET A 1 -10.89 28.49 40.14
CA MET A 1 -11.29 27.07 40.10
C MET A 1 -11.06 26.61 38.67
N GLY A 2 -10.04 25.77 38.49
CA GLY A 2 -9.49 25.44 37.17
C GLY A 2 -10.46 24.63 36.32
N GLU A 3 -10.46 24.96 35.03
CA GLU A 3 -11.14 24.24 33.97
C GLU A 3 -10.75 22.76 33.98
N ILE A 4 -11.76 21.90 34.00
CA ILE A 4 -11.60 20.48 33.77
C ILE A 4 -11.28 20.34 32.28
N THR A 5 -10.01 20.06 31.99
CA THR A 5 -9.53 19.66 30.67
C THR A 5 -10.41 18.53 30.16
N SER A 6 -11.28 18.84 29.20
CA SER A 6 -12.07 17.87 28.45
C SER A 6 -11.11 16.81 27.89
N MET A 7 -11.22 15.57 28.35
CA MET A 7 -10.60 14.45 27.66
C MET A 7 -11.26 14.35 26.29
N THR A 8 -10.60 14.89 25.27
CA THR A 8 -11.03 14.75 23.88
C THR A 8 -11.11 13.25 23.58
N ALA A 9 -12.32 12.75 23.34
CA ALA A 9 -12.53 11.37 22.91
C ALA A 9 -11.64 11.13 21.69
N THR A 10 -10.74 10.13 21.77
CA THR A 10 -9.85 9.79 20.65
C THR A 10 -10.70 9.50 19.42
N ARG A 11 -10.53 10.30 18.38
CA ARG A 11 -11.25 10.11 17.12
C ARG A 11 -10.78 8.82 16.48
N LYS A 12 -11.71 8.12 15.85
CA LYS A 12 -11.44 6.87 15.12
C LYS A 12 -11.58 7.12 13.61
N PRO A 13 -10.88 6.36 12.76
CA PRO A 13 -11.08 6.46 11.32
C PRO A 13 -12.49 5.99 10.94
N ASP A 14 -13.09 6.72 10.00
CA ASP A 14 -14.42 6.46 9.44
C ASP A 14 -14.37 6.20 7.92
N PHE A 15 -13.19 6.26 7.32
CA PHE A 15 -12.95 5.74 5.97
C PHE A 15 -11.58 5.08 5.81
N PHE A 16 -11.47 4.18 4.84
CA PHE A 16 -10.31 3.32 4.64
C PHE A 16 -9.88 3.25 3.17
N ILE A 17 -8.63 3.56 2.87
CA ILE A 17 -8.00 3.25 1.58
C ILE A 17 -7.38 1.87 1.69
N ILE A 18 -8.05 0.86 1.15
CA ILE A 18 -7.75 -0.55 1.44
C ILE A 18 -6.72 -1.17 0.50
N GLY A 19 -6.32 -0.48 -0.56
CA GLY A 19 -5.44 -1.03 -1.57
C GLY A 19 -5.82 -0.64 -2.97
N ALA A 20 -5.23 -1.26 -3.99
CA ALA A 20 -4.13 -2.23 -3.91
C ALA A 20 -2.75 -1.54 -3.84
N PRO A 21 -1.68 -2.26 -3.44
CA PRO A 21 -0.32 -1.75 -3.57
C PRO A 21 -0.04 -1.34 -5.03
N LYS A 22 0.71 -0.25 -5.21
CA LYS A 22 1.13 0.28 -6.54
C LYS A 22 -0.01 0.77 -7.45
N CYS A 23 -1.21 0.99 -6.91
CA CYS A 23 -2.36 1.52 -7.64
C CYS A 23 -2.62 3.03 -7.42
N GLY A 24 -1.63 3.80 -6.95
CA GLY A 24 -1.79 5.26 -6.75
C GLY A 24 -2.30 5.67 -5.37
N THR A 25 -2.48 4.73 -4.44
CA THR A 25 -2.98 4.99 -3.06
C THR A 25 -2.16 5.99 -2.26
N SER A 26 -0.87 6.12 -2.54
CA SER A 26 -0.03 7.10 -1.85
C SER A 26 -0.25 8.52 -2.37
N ALA A 27 -0.51 8.68 -3.67
CA ALA A 27 -0.89 9.98 -4.23
C ALA A 27 -2.25 10.41 -3.65
N MET A 28 -3.24 9.51 -3.70
CA MET A 28 -4.56 9.80 -3.10
C MET A 28 -4.48 10.10 -1.59
N TYR A 29 -3.65 9.37 -0.83
CA TYR A 29 -3.40 9.67 0.57
C TYR A 29 -2.89 11.11 0.78
N GLU A 30 -1.90 11.56 0.00
CA GLU A 30 -1.37 12.94 0.14
C GLU A 30 -2.39 13.99 -0.32
N TYR A 31 -3.17 13.71 -1.37
CA TYR A 31 -4.20 14.64 -1.85
C TYR A 31 -5.31 14.83 -0.80
N LEU A 32 -5.81 13.74 -0.22
CA LEU A 32 -6.84 13.80 0.83
C LEU A 32 -6.31 14.43 2.12
N LYS A 33 -5.04 14.16 2.48
CA LYS A 33 -4.39 14.77 3.65
C LYS A 33 -4.26 16.29 3.54
N ALA A 34 -4.25 16.84 2.33
CA ALA A 34 -4.19 18.29 2.12
C ALA A 34 -5.55 18.98 2.34
N HIS A 35 -6.66 18.23 2.37
CA HIS A 35 -8.00 18.78 2.53
C HIS A 35 -8.27 19.20 3.99
N PRO A 36 -8.79 20.42 4.27
CA PRO A 36 -8.97 20.91 5.64
C PRO A 36 -9.96 20.07 6.48
N ASP A 37 -10.99 19.51 5.84
CA ASP A 37 -11.98 18.63 6.52
C ASP A 37 -11.59 17.14 6.56
N ILE A 38 -10.37 16.77 6.18
CA ILE A 38 -9.92 15.36 6.23
C ILE A 38 -8.64 15.25 7.06
N PHE A 39 -8.70 14.42 8.10
CA PHE A 39 -7.50 14.00 8.81
C PHE A 39 -6.94 12.69 8.24
N MET A 40 -5.65 12.68 7.91
CA MET A 40 -4.89 11.45 7.64
C MET A 40 -3.68 11.37 8.59
N PRO A 41 -3.48 10.25 9.32
CA PRO A 41 -2.36 10.12 10.25
C PRO A 41 -1.03 10.12 9.49
N ALA A 42 0.01 10.74 10.06
CA ALA A 42 1.33 10.79 9.42
C ALA A 42 1.96 9.40 9.18
N TYR A 43 1.60 8.41 10.01
CA TYR A 43 2.00 7.02 9.79
C TYR A 43 0.98 6.33 8.88
N LYS A 44 1.43 5.94 7.68
CA LYS A 44 0.66 5.14 6.71
C LYS A 44 0.99 3.66 6.86
N GLU A 45 0.08 2.79 6.43
CA GLU A 45 0.21 1.33 6.46
C GLU A 45 0.30 0.73 7.89
N PRO A 46 -0.60 1.08 8.84
CA PRO A 46 -0.62 0.43 10.15
C PRO A 46 -1.03 -1.05 10.09
N HIS A 47 -1.79 -1.47 9.08
CA HIS A 47 -2.28 -2.85 8.89
C HIS A 47 -3.03 -3.45 10.09
N PHE A 48 -3.67 -2.61 10.91
CA PHE A 48 -4.32 -3.02 12.16
C PHE A 48 -5.41 -4.09 11.96
N PHE A 49 -6.22 -3.96 10.91
CA PHE A 49 -7.32 -4.90 10.64
C PHE A 49 -6.90 -6.17 9.88
N ALA A 50 -5.65 -6.26 9.40
CA ALA A 50 -5.13 -7.44 8.73
C ALA A 50 -4.46 -8.40 9.72
N LYS A 51 -5.27 -8.98 10.61
CA LYS A 51 -4.82 -9.88 11.68
C LYS A 51 -4.21 -11.18 11.17
N ASP A 52 -4.48 -11.54 9.92
CA ASP A 52 -3.91 -12.70 9.22
C ASP A 52 -2.45 -12.48 8.76
N PHE A 53 -1.95 -11.24 8.79
CA PHE A 53 -0.57 -10.96 8.39
C PHE A 53 0.41 -11.16 9.54
N VAL A 54 1.49 -11.88 9.24
CA VAL A 54 2.64 -12.09 10.12
C VAL A 54 3.84 -11.33 9.58
N GLY A 55 4.68 -10.79 10.45
CA GLY A 55 5.92 -10.09 10.08
C GLY A 55 6.16 -8.86 10.94
N GLN A 56 7.43 -8.51 11.15
CA GLN A 56 7.83 -7.48 12.12
C GLN A 56 7.12 -6.13 11.90
N ARG A 57 6.89 -5.74 10.64
CA ARG A 57 6.21 -4.48 10.32
C ARG A 57 4.73 -4.47 10.72
N HIS A 58 4.09 -5.63 10.70
CA HIS A 58 2.65 -5.80 10.98
C HIS A 58 2.35 -5.93 12.48
N GLU A 59 3.35 -6.22 13.31
CA GLU A 59 3.20 -6.31 14.77
C GLU A 59 3.10 -4.93 15.46
N ARG A 60 3.61 -3.87 14.83
CA ARG A 60 3.83 -2.56 15.47
C ARG A 60 2.56 -1.90 16.03
N PHE A 61 1.43 -2.06 15.36
CA PHE A 61 0.17 -1.42 15.74
C PHE A 61 -0.90 -2.42 16.17
N ARG A 62 -0.54 -3.67 16.48
CA ARG A 62 -1.52 -4.70 16.87
C ARG A 62 -2.29 -4.39 18.16
N LYS A 63 -1.72 -3.55 19.03
CA LYS A 63 -2.42 -3.09 20.23
C LYS A 63 -3.30 -1.91 19.87
N GLU A 64 -4.56 -1.96 20.31
CA GLU A 64 -5.53 -0.90 20.09
C GLU A 64 -5.02 0.48 20.51
N ALA A 65 -4.40 0.59 21.68
CA ALA A 65 -3.85 1.86 22.17
C ALA A 65 -2.82 2.48 21.20
N ASP A 66 -1.95 1.65 20.62
CA ASP A 66 -0.94 2.11 19.65
C ASP A 66 -1.60 2.54 18.33
N TYR A 67 -2.64 1.81 17.89
CA TYR A 67 -3.40 2.14 16.69
C TYR A 67 -4.20 3.44 16.85
N PHE A 68 -4.97 3.59 17.93
CA PHE A 68 -5.77 4.79 18.18
C PHE A 68 -4.90 6.04 18.41
N ALA A 69 -3.68 5.88 18.95
CA ALA A 69 -2.74 6.99 19.10
C ALA A 69 -2.38 7.66 17.77
N LEU A 70 -2.51 6.98 16.62
CA LEU A 70 -2.31 7.56 15.29
C LEU A 70 -3.27 8.72 14.99
N PHE A 71 -4.44 8.73 15.63
CA PHE A 71 -5.53 9.67 15.35
C PHE A 71 -5.70 10.74 16.43
N ASN A 72 -4.84 10.78 17.45
CA ASN A 72 -4.90 11.76 18.53
C ASN A 72 -4.78 13.22 18.06
N ALA A 73 -4.17 13.45 16.89
CA ALA A 73 -4.03 14.78 16.30
C ALA A 73 -5.25 15.22 15.47
N ALA A 74 -6.26 14.36 15.28
CA ALA A 74 -7.49 14.73 14.57
C ALA A 74 -8.34 15.66 15.46
N HIS A 75 -8.61 16.86 14.97
CA HIS A 75 -9.40 17.88 15.64
C HIS A 75 -10.31 18.64 14.65
N GLY A 76 -11.63 18.45 14.77
CA GLY A 76 -12.62 19.23 14.02
C GLY A 76 -12.83 18.85 12.55
N GLU A 77 -12.01 17.98 11.97
CA GLU A 77 -12.15 17.53 10.57
C GLU A 77 -13.45 16.73 10.38
N LYS A 78 -14.10 16.80 9.23
CA LYS A 78 -15.33 16.03 8.99
C LYS A 78 -15.06 14.53 8.88
N ARG A 79 -13.91 14.13 8.33
CA ARG A 79 -13.51 12.74 8.09
C ARG A 79 -12.15 12.41 8.67
N VAL A 80 -11.97 11.16 9.08
CA VAL A 80 -10.71 10.63 9.60
C VAL A 80 -10.39 9.36 8.82
N GLY A 81 -9.30 9.36 8.07
CA GLY A 81 -8.97 8.24 7.20
C GLY A 81 -7.82 7.38 7.69
N GLU A 82 -7.81 6.12 7.28
CA GLU A 82 -6.66 5.22 7.39
C GLU A 82 -6.33 4.62 6.03
N ALA A 83 -5.05 4.32 5.78
CA ALA A 83 -4.61 3.78 4.50
C ALA A 83 -3.60 2.64 4.72
N SER A 84 -4.04 1.42 4.41
CA SER A 84 -3.24 0.21 4.43
C SER A 84 -3.54 -0.60 3.17
N VAL A 85 -2.60 -0.62 2.22
CA VAL A 85 -2.85 -1.08 0.85
C VAL A 85 -3.03 -2.59 0.73
N TRP A 86 -2.66 -3.32 1.77
CA TRP A 86 -2.78 -4.76 1.82
C TRP A 86 -4.09 -5.22 2.48
N TYR A 87 -4.95 -4.31 2.93
CA TYR A 87 -6.28 -4.67 3.43
C TYR A 87 -7.15 -5.33 2.36
N LEU A 88 -7.00 -4.96 1.09
CA LEU A 88 -7.70 -5.61 -0.02
C LEU A 88 -7.27 -7.09 -0.13
N TYR A 89 -5.97 -7.37 0.04
CA TYR A 89 -5.43 -8.73 0.00
C TYR A 89 -5.81 -9.57 1.23
N SER A 90 -5.83 -8.98 2.43
CA SER A 90 -6.18 -9.67 3.68
C SER A 90 -7.52 -10.40 3.58
N ARG A 91 -7.56 -11.60 4.17
CA ARG A 91 -8.77 -12.43 4.22
C ARG A 91 -9.75 -12.00 5.31
N CYS A 92 -9.27 -11.32 6.37
CA CYS A 92 -10.10 -10.91 7.50
C CYS A 92 -10.38 -9.40 7.56
N ALA A 93 -9.58 -8.55 6.90
CA ALA A 93 -9.68 -7.09 7.06
C ALA A 93 -11.08 -6.52 6.76
N ALA A 94 -11.79 -7.03 5.75
CA ALA A 94 -13.13 -6.55 5.41
C ALA A 94 -14.12 -6.74 6.58
N GLU A 95 -14.14 -7.92 7.19
CA GLU A 95 -15.00 -8.21 8.36
C GLU A 95 -14.56 -7.42 9.58
N GLU A 96 -13.26 -7.31 9.82
CA GLU A 96 -12.71 -6.58 10.97
C GLU A 96 -13.03 -5.09 10.90
N ILE A 97 -12.90 -4.45 9.72
CA ILE A 97 -13.31 -3.07 9.50
C ILE A 97 -14.82 -2.94 9.68
N ARG A 98 -15.63 -3.86 9.16
CA ARG A 98 -17.09 -3.85 9.30
C ARG A 98 -17.55 -3.97 10.75
N ARG A 99 -16.88 -4.80 11.56
CA ARG A 99 -17.12 -4.94 13.01
C ARG A 99 -16.73 -3.67 13.76
N PHE A 100 -15.66 -3.01 13.34
CA PHE A 100 -15.15 -1.78 13.95
C PHE A 100 -16.02 -0.55 13.66
N ASP A 101 -16.42 -0.39 12.40
CA ASP A 101 -17.33 0.65 11.98
C ASP A 101 -18.20 0.18 10.81
N PRO A 102 -19.48 -0.17 11.07
CA PRO A 102 -20.38 -0.56 10.01
C PRO A 102 -20.63 0.57 9.00
N ASN A 103 -20.50 1.83 9.39
CA ASN A 103 -20.78 2.97 8.53
C ASN A 103 -19.52 3.47 7.79
N ALA A 104 -18.41 2.73 7.88
CA ALA A 104 -17.16 3.10 7.24
C ALA A 104 -17.31 3.25 5.72
N ARG A 105 -16.61 4.24 5.15
CA ARG A 105 -16.47 4.40 3.70
C ARG A 105 -15.19 3.74 3.22
N ILE A 106 -15.27 2.97 2.15
CA ILE A 106 -14.16 2.15 1.66
C ILE A 106 -13.73 2.64 0.29
N ILE A 107 -12.45 2.93 0.13
CA ILE A 107 -11.83 3.33 -1.13
C ILE A 107 -10.89 2.22 -1.57
N ALA A 108 -11.16 1.64 -2.74
CA ALA A 108 -10.28 0.69 -3.41
C ALA A 108 -9.72 1.32 -4.68
N MET A 109 -8.45 1.10 -4.97
CA MET A 109 -7.75 1.62 -6.14
C MET A 109 -7.13 0.45 -6.89
N LEU A 110 -7.50 0.25 -8.14
CA LEU A 110 -7.07 -0.87 -8.96
C LEU A 110 -6.28 -0.38 -10.16
N ARG A 111 -5.36 -1.22 -10.63
CA ARG A 111 -4.49 -0.95 -11.79
C ARG A 111 -4.43 -2.20 -12.63
N ASN A 112 -4.09 -2.07 -13.92
CA ASN A 112 -3.68 -3.19 -14.76
C ASN A 112 -2.80 -4.16 -13.94
N PRO A 113 -3.20 -5.44 -13.78
CA PRO A 113 -2.52 -6.37 -12.89
C PRO A 113 -1.05 -6.54 -13.29
N VAL A 114 -0.73 -6.65 -14.59
CA VAL A 114 0.64 -6.83 -15.08
C VAL A 114 1.54 -5.64 -14.68
N ASP A 115 1.04 -4.42 -14.86
CA ASP A 115 1.78 -3.21 -14.47
C ASP A 115 1.92 -3.08 -12.95
N MET A 116 0.89 -3.47 -12.21
CA MET A 116 0.87 -3.46 -10.75
C MET A 116 1.96 -4.42 -10.22
N LEU A 117 2.00 -5.66 -10.70
CA LEU A 117 2.97 -6.67 -10.29
C LEU A 117 4.40 -6.25 -10.58
N TYR A 118 4.66 -5.72 -11.77
CA TYR A 118 6.00 -5.22 -12.10
C TYR A 118 6.42 -4.06 -11.22
N SER A 119 5.48 -3.16 -10.91
CA SER A 119 5.71 -2.06 -9.99
C SER A 119 5.93 -2.52 -8.54
N LEU A 120 5.27 -3.61 -8.15
CA LEU A 120 5.38 -4.21 -6.83
C LEU A 120 6.74 -4.90 -6.68
N TYR A 121 7.16 -5.68 -7.67
CA TYR A 121 8.49 -6.30 -7.74
C TYR A 121 9.60 -5.28 -7.50
N HIS A 122 9.65 -4.19 -8.27
CA HIS A 122 10.68 -3.17 -8.09
C HIS A 122 10.64 -2.50 -6.70
N GLN A 123 9.44 -2.35 -6.10
CA GLN A 123 9.34 -1.88 -4.72
C GLN A 123 9.87 -2.90 -3.71
N LEU A 124 9.54 -4.18 -3.86
CA LEU A 124 10.00 -5.22 -2.95
C LEU A 124 11.51 -5.41 -3.07
N TYR A 125 12.05 -5.34 -4.28
CA TYR A 125 13.48 -5.41 -4.55
C TYR A 125 14.21 -4.21 -3.93
N TYR A 126 13.69 -2.99 -4.13
CA TYR A 126 14.22 -1.77 -3.50
C TYR A 126 14.06 -1.76 -1.97
N THR A 127 13.07 -2.43 -1.41
CA THR A 127 12.91 -2.52 0.06
C THR A 127 13.63 -3.72 0.67
N ARG A 128 14.35 -4.51 -0.16
CA ARG A 128 15.04 -5.74 0.22
C ARG A 128 14.12 -6.81 0.82
N ASN A 129 12.84 -6.78 0.43
CA ASN A 129 11.89 -7.85 0.69
C ASN A 129 11.87 -8.89 -0.44
N GLU A 130 12.37 -8.53 -1.62
CA GLU A 130 12.65 -9.42 -2.75
C GLU A 130 14.18 -9.45 -2.96
N ASP A 131 14.74 -10.65 -3.13
CA ASP A 131 16.18 -10.92 -3.24
C ASP A 131 16.60 -11.46 -4.62
N LEU A 132 15.63 -11.79 -5.47
CA LEU A 132 15.88 -12.20 -6.85
C LEU A 132 16.02 -10.96 -7.75
N PRO A 133 17.03 -10.94 -8.64
CA PRO A 133 17.43 -9.74 -9.38
C PRO A 133 16.55 -9.44 -10.60
N THR A 134 15.73 -10.39 -11.04
CA THR A 134 14.81 -10.22 -12.17
C THR A 134 13.36 -10.51 -11.78
N PHE A 135 12.43 -9.89 -12.49
CA PHE A 135 11.00 -10.10 -12.26
C PHE A 135 10.57 -11.52 -12.68
N GLU A 136 11.20 -12.04 -13.74
CA GLU A 136 11.07 -13.38 -14.27
C GLU A 136 11.43 -14.43 -13.21
N ASP A 137 12.59 -14.29 -12.57
CA ASP A 137 13.03 -15.19 -11.50
C ASP A 137 12.09 -15.12 -10.30
N ALA A 138 11.67 -13.91 -9.92
CA ALA A 138 10.72 -13.69 -8.82
C ALA A 138 9.37 -14.37 -9.07
N LEU A 139 8.85 -14.31 -10.30
CA LEU A 139 7.64 -15.01 -10.71
C LEU A 139 7.82 -16.53 -10.77
N ALA A 140 8.99 -17.01 -11.18
CA ALA A 140 9.30 -18.44 -11.24
C ALA A 140 9.47 -19.07 -9.85
N ALA A 141 9.91 -18.30 -8.86
CA ALA A 141 10.11 -18.74 -7.48
C ALA A 141 8.81 -18.86 -6.67
N GLU A 142 7.67 -18.33 -7.15
CA GLU A 142 6.40 -18.36 -6.40
C GLU A 142 5.98 -19.74 -5.88
N PRO A 143 6.04 -20.84 -6.67
CA PRO A 143 5.64 -22.16 -6.18
C PRO A 143 6.53 -22.64 -5.02
N ASP A 144 7.84 -22.39 -5.10
CA ASP A 144 8.78 -22.75 -4.05
C ASP A 144 8.56 -21.90 -2.80
N ARG A 145 8.27 -20.60 -2.95
CA ARG A 145 7.94 -19.69 -1.84
C ARG A 145 6.68 -20.12 -1.11
N LYS A 146 5.65 -20.53 -1.84
CA LYS A 146 4.41 -21.11 -1.25
C LYS A 146 4.68 -22.42 -0.49
N ALA A 147 5.70 -23.16 -0.90
CA ALA A 147 6.17 -24.35 -0.18
C ALA A 147 7.15 -24.02 0.98
N GLY A 148 7.34 -22.74 1.32
CA GLY A 148 8.24 -22.30 2.39
C GLY A 148 9.72 -22.35 2.03
N LYS A 149 10.06 -22.49 0.74
CA LYS A 149 11.44 -22.52 0.22
C LYS A 149 11.77 -21.16 -0.43
N GLN A 150 13.07 -20.87 -0.60
CA GLN A 150 13.53 -19.63 -1.26
C GLN A 150 12.90 -18.35 -0.67
N LEU A 151 12.70 -18.33 0.66
CA LEU A 151 12.21 -17.16 1.37
C LEU A 151 13.38 -16.21 1.68
N PRO A 152 13.28 -14.92 1.35
CA PRO A 152 14.32 -13.94 1.67
C PRO A 152 14.55 -13.85 3.18
N SER A 153 15.81 -13.99 3.61
CA SER A 153 16.16 -13.96 5.05
C SER A 153 15.86 -12.62 5.75
N GLY A 154 15.79 -11.53 4.98
CA GLY A 154 15.51 -10.17 5.46
C GLY A 154 14.04 -9.75 5.36
N LEU A 155 13.13 -10.66 5.01
CA LEU A 155 11.71 -10.35 4.82
C LEU A 155 11.10 -9.76 6.10
N CYS A 156 10.65 -8.50 6.01
CA CYS A 156 10.09 -7.74 7.15
C CYS A 156 8.57 -7.51 7.06
N ILE A 157 7.98 -7.91 5.93
CA ILE A 157 6.55 -7.89 5.64
C ILE A 157 6.02 -9.33 5.54
N MET A 158 4.75 -9.49 5.21
CA MET A 158 4.13 -10.81 5.03
C MET A 158 4.67 -11.54 3.81
N VAL A 159 4.82 -12.87 3.91
CA VAL A 159 5.35 -13.72 2.83
C VAL A 159 4.50 -13.68 1.57
N GLU A 160 3.20 -13.50 1.75
CA GLU A 160 2.21 -13.41 0.69
C GLU A 160 2.45 -12.25 -0.28
N SER A 161 3.20 -11.22 0.16
CA SER A 161 3.61 -10.13 -0.73
C SER A 161 4.51 -10.59 -1.88
N LEU A 162 5.13 -11.78 -1.77
CA LEU A 162 5.95 -12.42 -2.81
C LEU A 162 5.13 -13.35 -3.70
N TYR A 163 3.84 -13.54 -3.43
CA TYR A 163 2.92 -14.27 -4.30
C TYR A 163 2.28 -13.27 -5.27
N TYR A 164 3.08 -12.77 -6.21
CA TYR A 164 2.67 -11.73 -7.16
C TYR A 164 1.35 -12.09 -7.84
N ARG A 165 1.22 -13.30 -8.39
CA ARG A 165 -0.02 -13.72 -9.06
C ARG A 165 -1.25 -13.68 -8.17
N GLU A 166 -1.11 -14.02 -6.90
CA GLU A 166 -2.22 -13.95 -5.94
C GLU A 166 -2.57 -12.52 -5.57
N THR A 167 -1.57 -11.64 -5.50
CA THR A 167 -1.77 -10.22 -5.20
C THR A 167 -2.66 -9.54 -6.24
N ALA A 168 -2.63 -10.01 -7.50
CA ALA A 168 -3.44 -9.49 -8.60
C ALA A 168 -4.86 -10.09 -8.74
N LYS A 169 -5.28 -11.01 -7.84
CA LYS A 169 -6.64 -11.59 -7.86
C LYS A 169 -7.70 -10.62 -7.29
N PHE A 170 -7.86 -9.47 -7.93
CA PHE A 170 -8.70 -8.37 -7.43
C PHE A 170 -10.19 -8.71 -7.31
N SER A 171 -10.75 -9.54 -8.19
CA SER A 171 -12.17 -9.91 -8.19
C SER A 171 -12.56 -10.60 -6.90
N GLU A 172 -11.81 -11.62 -6.48
CA GLU A 172 -12.02 -12.33 -5.21
C GLU A 172 -11.83 -11.41 -4.02
N GLN A 173 -10.75 -10.62 -4.03
CA GLN A 173 -10.41 -9.68 -2.97
C GLN A 173 -11.49 -8.61 -2.76
N LEU A 174 -11.97 -8.03 -3.86
CA LEU A 174 -12.98 -6.98 -3.82
C LEU A 174 -14.37 -7.54 -3.50
N SER A 175 -14.66 -8.78 -3.92
CA SER A 175 -15.91 -9.47 -3.56
C SER A 175 -16.07 -9.60 -2.06
N ARG A 176 -15.00 -9.83 -1.29
CA ARG A 176 -15.04 -9.85 0.18
C ARG A 176 -15.56 -8.52 0.76
N TYR A 177 -15.16 -7.40 0.19
CA TYR A 177 -15.63 -6.08 0.63
C TYR A 177 -17.08 -5.83 0.22
N PHE A 178 -17.48 -6.19 -1.01
CA PHE A 178 -18.88 -6.07 -1.43
C PHE A 178 -19.84 -6.97 -0.65
N ASN A 179 -19.36 -8.06 -0.04
CA ASN A 179 -20.14 -8.88 0.88
C ASN A 179 -20.28 -8.26 2.28
N CYS A 180 -19.35 -7.39 2.68
CA CYS A 180 -19.35 -6.76 4.00
C CYS A 180 -20.01 -5.37 4.00
N PHE A 181 -19.90 -4.64 2.89
CA PHE A 181 -20.33 -3.25 2.76
C PHE A 181 -21.29 -3.10 1.56
N PRO A 182 -22.37 -2.32 1.71
CA PRO A 182 -23.25 -1.97 0.60
C PRO A 182 -22.49 -1.13 -0.43
N ARG A 183 -23.02 -1.11 -1.67
CA ARG A 183 -22.31 -0.52 -2.82
C ARG A 183 -22.05 0.98 -2.64
N GLU A 184 -22.93 1.68 -1.93
CA GLU A 184 -22.83 3.12 -1.67
C GLU A 184 -21.71 3.46 -0.67
N GLN A 185 -21.22 2.47 0.09
CA GLN A 185 -20.06 2.62 0.98
C GLN A 185 -18.73 2.26 0.30
N MET A 186 -18.76 1.91 -1.00
CA MET A 186 -17.59 1.48 -1.76
C MET A 186 -17.30 2.44 -2.91
N HIS A 187 -16.08 2.98 -2.95
CA HIS A 187 -15.58 3.79 -4.06
C HIS A 187 -14.38 3.10 -4.71
N VAL A 188 -14.57 2.58 -5.93
CA VAL A 188 -13.52 1.91 -6.69
C VAL A 188 -12.94 2.87 -7.73
N ILE A 189 -11.65 3.13 -7.63
CA ILE A 189 -10.91 4.01 -8.53
C ILE A 189 -10.05 3.16 -9.44
N ILE A 190 -10.16 3.39 -10.75
CA ILE A 190 -9.28 2.79 -11.74
C ILE A 190 -8.09 3.72 -11.96
N HIS A 191 -6.88 3.19 -11.85
CA HIS A 191 -5.63 3.96 -11.94
C HIS A 191 -5.50 4.70 -13.28
N ASP A 192 -6.06 4.16 -14.36
CA ASP A 192 -6.09 4.81 -15.67
C ASP A 192 -6.85 6.14 -15.58
N ASP A 193 -8.01 6.16 -14.93
CA ASP A 193 -8.78 7.40 -14.72
C ASP A 193 -8.01 8.41 -13.86
N LEU A 194 -7.31 7.93 -12.83
CA LEU A 194 -6.49 8.81 -11.97
C LEU A 194 -5.35 9.44 -12.76
N ARG A 195 -4.73 8.68 -13.68
CA ARG A 195 -3.68 9.18 -14.57
C ARG A 195 -4.23 10.19 -15.57
N ASP A 196 -5.38 9.89 -16.16
CA ASP A 196 -5.93 10.66 -17.28
C ASP A 196 -6.69 11.91 -16.82
N ASP A 197 -7.34 11.87 -15.66
CA ASP A 197 -8.09 12.98 -15.04
C ASP A 197 -7.95 12.96 -13.50
N THR A 198 -6.76 13.29 -13.00
CA THR A 198 -6.51 13.38 -11.55
C THR A 198 -7.47 14.32 -10.83
N PRO A 199 -7.71 15.57 -11.28
CA PRO A 199 -8.61 16.49 -10.59
C PRO A 199 -10.05 15.98 -10.53
N GLY A 200 -10.55 15.33 -11.60
CA GLY A 200 -11.90 14.80 -11.61
C GLY A 200 -12.08 13.55 -10.75
N VAL A 201 -11.11 12.64 -10.72
CA VAL A 201 -11.12 11.51 -9.78
C VAL A 201 -11.09 12.01 -8.33
N TYR A 202 -10.22 12.97 -8.02
CA TYR A 202 -10.13 13.56 -6.70
C TYR A 202 -11.46 14.18 -6.25
N ARG A 203 -12.10 14.99 -7.10
CA ARG A 203 -13.43 15.57 -6.83
C ARG A 203 -14.47 14.51 -6.48
N ARG A 204 -14.57 13.45 -7.29
CA ARG A 204 -15.50 12.33 -7.02
C ARG A 204 -15.20 11.61 -5.71
N THR A 205 -13.92 11.51 -5.34
CA THR A 205 -13.53 10.98 -4.02
C THR A 205 -13.97 11.91 -2.89
N LEU A 206 -13.86 13.23 -3.03
CA LEU A 206 -14.36 14.20 -2.05
C LEU A 206 -15.89 14.15 -1.91
N GLU A 207 -16.62 14.06 -3.02
CA GLU A 207 -18.07 13.86 -3.04
C GLU A 207 -18.46 12.57 -2.31
N PHE A 208 -17.76 11.47 -2.61
CA PHE A 208 -17.94 10.20 -1.92
C PHE A 208 -17.62 10.30 -0.42
N LEU A 209 -16.66 11.12 -0.01
CA LEU A 209 -16.32 11.41 1.38
C LEU A 209 -17.21 12.50 2.01
N ASP A 210 -18.17 13.05 1.25
CA ASP A 210 -19.10 14.08 1.70
C ASP A 210 -18.33 15.26 2.34
N VAL A 211 -17.29 15.75 1.68
CA VAL A 211 -16.57 16.98 2.05
C VAL A 211 -16.63 17.99 0.90
N ASP A 212 -16.07 19.19 1.05
CA ASP A 212 -16.11 20.21 -0.02
C ASP A 212 -15.40 19.75 -1.30
N ALA A 213 -16.19 19.35 -2.30
CA ALA A 213 -15.70 18.87 -3.58
C ALA A 213 -15.01 19.96 -4.43
N ASN A 214 -15.11 21.24 -4.06
CA ASN A 214 -14.46 22.33 -4.78
C ASN A 214 -13.02 22.58 -4.31
N PHE A 215 -12.62 21.98 -3.18
CA PHE A 215 -11.25 22.10 -2.71
C PHE A 215 -10.27 21.50 -3.73
N THR A 216 -9.18 22.20 -3.99
CA THR A 216 -8.12 21.77 -4.89
C THR A 216 -6.78 21.76 -4.17
N THR A 217 -5.87 20.91 -4.64
CA THR A 217 -4.53 20.75 -4.07
C THR A 217 -3.51 20.60 -5.21
N ASP A 218 -2.23 20.59 -4.86
CA ASP A 218 -1.17 20.25 -5.81
C ASP A 218 -1.17 18.74 -6.09
N PHE A 219 -1.38 18.39 -7.36
CA PHE A 219 -1.39 16.99 -7.83
C PHE A 219 0.01 16.51 -8.25
N ALA A 220 1.04 16.96 -7.54
CA ALA A 220 2.41 16.58 -7.79
C ALA A 220 2.58 15.04 -7.72
N PRO A 221 3.31 14.41 -8.66
CA PRO A 221 3.54 12.98 -8.63
C PRO A 221 4.21 12.52 -7.33
N VAL A 222 3.50 11.68 -6.56
CA VAL A 222 4.01 11.09 -5.33
C VAL A 222 4.64 9.73 -5.63
N ASN A 223 5.82 9.44 -5.05
CA ASN A 223 6.56 8.18 -5.16
C ASN A 223 7.10 7.82 -6.55
N THR A 224 8.13 8.56 -6.98
CA THR A 224 8.99 8.16 -8.09
C THR A 224 9.80 6.90 -7.76
N ASN A 225 10.04 6.07 -8.77
CA ASN A 225 10.79 4.82 -8.63
C ASN A 225 12.25 5.10 -8.23
N LYS A 226 12.79 4.29 -7.33
CA LYS A 226 14.14 4.49 -6.76
C LYS A 226 14.94 3.21 -6.86
N TYR A 227 16.25 3.35 -7.03
CA TYR A 227 17.23 2.27 -6.99
C TYR A 227 18.34 2.57 -5.99
N TYR A 228 19.03 1.53 -5.52
CA TYR A 228 20.30 1.72 -4.81
C TYR A 228 21.45 1.84 -5.80
N ARG A 229 22.37 2.77 -5.53
CA ARG A 229 23.63 2.84 -6.27
C ARG A 229 24.53 1.64 -5.96
N ASN A 230 24.48 1.15 -4.72
CA ASN A 230 25.22 -0.02 -4.27
C ASN A 230 24.36 -0.86 -3.31
N GLU A 231 23.98 -2.06 -3.77
CA GLU A 231 23.14 -2.97 -3.00
C GLU A 231 23.85 -3.53 -1.77
N ARG A 232 25.15 -3.84 -1.85
CA ARG A 232 25.93 -4.36 -0.72
C ARG A 232 26.01 -3.36 0.44
N ILE A 233 26.15 -2.07 0.11
CA ILE A 233 26.08 -1.00 1.11
C ILE A 233 24.68 -1.00 1.75
N GLN A 234 23.62 -1.16 0.97
CA GLN A 234 22.28 -1.19 1.54
C GLN A 234 22.05 -2.40 2.45
N ASP A 235 22.46 -3.60 2.01
CA ASP A 235 22.32 -4.82 2.80
C ASP A 235 23.06 -4.69 4.13
N PHE A 236 24.27 -4.12 4.12
CA PHE A 236 25.01 -3.82 5.33
C PHE A 236 24.29 -2.80 6.24
N LEU A 237 23.66 -1.77 5.67
CA LEU A 237 22.93 -0.75 6.44
C LEU A 237 21.64 -1.31 7.07
N LEU A 238 20.96 -2.26 6.43
CA LEU A 238 19.74 -2.89 6.95
C LEU A 238 20.05 -4.02 7.92
N MET A 239 21.02 -4.85 7.58
CA MET A 239 21.40 -6.06 8.32
C MET A 239 22.92 -6.05 8.58
N PRO A 240 23.40 -5.17 9.47
CA PRO A 240 24.82 -5.13 9.80
C PRO A 240 25.26 -6.44 10.47
N PRO A 241 26.51 -6.89 10.27
CA PRO A 241 27.06 -8.08 10.93
C PRO A 241 26.83 -8.08 12.44
N ALA A 242 26.56 -9.26 13.01
CA ALA A 242 26.22 -9.41 14.43
C ALA A 242 27.25 -8.80 15.40
N TRP A 243 28.53 -8.77 15.04
CA TRP A 243 29.57 -8.14 15.86
C TRP A 243 29.43 -6.61 15.93
N ILE A 244 28.98 -5.96 14.85
CA ILE A 244 28.68 -4.52 14.84
C ILE A 244 27.48 -4.22 15.74
N MET A 245 26.44 -5.07 15.66
CA MET A 245 25.29 -4.97 16.55
C MET A 245 25.67 -5.14 18.02
N ARG A 246 26.64 -6.03 18.31
CA ARG A 246 27.18 -6.25 19.67
C ARG A 246 28.01 -5.07 20.19
N LEU A 247 28.66 -4.31 19.30
CA LEU A 247 29.38 -3.08 19.68
C LEU A 247 28.43 -1.94 20.10
N GLY A 248 27.13 -2.05 19.80
CA GLY A 248 26.05 -1.42 20.57
C GLY A 248 26.08 0.10 20.70
N LYS A 249 25.27 0.59 21.66
CA LYS A 249 24.90 2.00 21.93
C LYS A 249 26.06 3.01 22.04
N ALA A 250 27.31 2.56 22.18
CA ALA A 250 28.48 3.44 22.27
C ALA A 250 28.91 4.01 20.90
N ILE A 251 28.81 3.22 19.83
CA ILE A 251 29.21 3.64 18.47
C ILE A 251 28.01 4.23 17.71
N LEU A 252 26.78 3.84 18.08
CA LEU A 252 25.56 4.24 17.39
C LEU A 252 25.40 5.77 17.23
N PRO A 253 25.66 6.63 18.23
CA PRO A 253 25.54 8.09 18.07
C PRO A 253 26.54 8.66 17.05
N VAL A 254 27.75 8.12 17.01
CA VAL A 254 28.84 8.55 16.12
C VAL A 254 28.60 8.04 14.69
N ALA A 255 28.11 6.81 14.55
CA ALA A 255 27.79 6.21 13.26
C ALA A 255 26.47 6.71 12.66
N ARG A 256 25.54 7.23 13.47
CA ARG A 256 24.21 7.71 13.03
C ARG A 256 24.28 8.76 11.92
N PRO A 257 25.04 9.87 12.02
CA PRO A 257 25.12 10.84 10.92
C PRO A 257 25.72 10.23 9.65
N ILE A 258 26.72 9.35 9.79
CA ILE A 258 27.33 8.63 8.67
C ILE A 258 26.30 7.69 8.02
N TYR A 259 25.54 6.94 8.82
CA TYR A 259 24.44 6.09 8.38
C TYR A 259 23.40 6.87 7.59
N TRP A 260 22.93 8.00 8.11
CA TRP A 260 21.93 8.83 7.43
C TRP A 260 22.48 9.45 6.14
N LYS A 261 23.75 9.87 6.14
CA LYS A 261 24.42 10.39 4.94
C LYS A 261 24.59 9.30 3.88
N LEU A 262 25.11 8.12 4.26
CA LEU A 262 25.25 6.96 3.36
C LEU A 262 23.90 6.54 2.79
N ARG A 263 22.88 6.42 3.64
CA ARG A 263 21.52 6.11 3.20
C ARG A 263 21.00 7.17 2.22
N ALA A 264 21.18 8.46 2.52
CA ALA A 264 20.71 9.54 1.65
C ALA A 264 21.38 9.53 0.26
N VAL A 265 22.68 9.23 0.18
CA VAL A 265 23.43 9.24 -1.09
C VAL A 265 23.37 7.91 -1.86
N ASN A 266 22.99 6.81 -1.20
CA ASN A 266 22.94 5.49 -1.84
C ASN A 266 21.69 5.27 -2.69
N HIS A 267 20.85 6.29 -2.90
CA HIS A 267 19.65 6.18 -3.72
C HIS A 267 19.75 7.04 -5.00
N THR A 268 19.08 6.59 -6.06
CA THR A 268 18.88 7.33 -7.30
C THR A 268 17.43 7.22 -7.75
N ILE A 269 16.92 8.23 -8.45
CA ILE A 269 15.58 8.22 -9.05
C ILE A 269 15.77 7.95 -10.54
N GLU A 270 15.30 6.81 -11.00
CA GLU A 270 15.41 6.41 -12.41
C GLU A 270 14.09 5.82 -12.89
N LYS A 271 13.83 5.95 -14.20
CA LYS A 271 12.69 5.28 -14.82
C LYS A 271 12.91 3.77 -14.72
N ARG A 272 11.83 3.06 -14.41
CA ARG A 272 11.86 1.60 -14.41
C ARG A 272 12.18 1.10 -15.83
N PRO A 273 13.06 0.09 -15.99
CA PRO A 273 13.24 -0.59 -17.26
C PRO A 273 11.89 -1.06 -17.82
N PRO A 274 11.70 -1.09 -19.15
CA PRO A 274 10.53 -1.74 -19.71
C PRO A 274 10.53 -3.24 -19.37
N MET A 275 9.35 -3.82 -19.17
CA MET A 275 9.19 -5.27 -19.03
C MET A 275 9.50 -5.95 -20.37
N ASN A 276 10.05 -7.18 -20.32
CA ASN A 276 10.14 -8.03 -21.49
C ASN A 276 8.75 -8.16 -22.19
N PRO A 277 8.62 -7.84 -23.49
CA PRO A 277 7.34 -7.87 -24.20
C PRO A 277 6.67 -9.24 -24.22
N GLU A 278 7.44 -10.32 -24.38
CA GLU A 278 6.92 -11.69 -24.42
C GLU A 278 6.32 -12.09 -23.07
N LEU A 279 7.01 -11.76 -21.96
CA LEU A 279 6.50 -11.96 -20.61
C LEU A 279 5.25 -11.12 -20.35
N ARG A 280 5.22 -9.86 -20.79
CA ARG A 280 4.02 -9.01 -20.69
C ARG A 280 2.84 -9.70 -21.39
N ALA A 281 3.00 -10.14 -22.64
CA ALA A 281 1.95 -10.80 -23.40
C ALA A 281 1.52 -12.14 -22.77
N GLN A 282 2.45 -12.87 -22.15
CA GLN A 282 2.12 -14.07 -21.37
C GLN A 282 1.23 -13.73 -20.17
N LEU A 283 1.63 -12.76 -19.35
CA LEU A 283 0.88 -12.35 -18.16
C LEU A 283 -0.48 -11.74 -18.51
N GLN A 284 -0.57 -10.95 -19.59
CA GLN A 284 -1.84 -10.41 -20.06
C GLN A 284 -2.84 -11.51 -20.43
N ARG A 285 -2.38 -12.56 -21.13
CA ARG A 285 -3.20 -13.75 -21.42
C ARG A 285 -3.58 -14.50 -20.15
N GLU A 286 -2.64 -14.65 -19.22
CA GLU A 286 -2.86 -15.30 -17.92
C GLU A 286 -3.93 -14.59 -17.08
N PHE A 287 -3.90 -13.26 -17.02
CA PHE A 287 -4.82 -12.44 -16.23
C PHE A 287 -6.14 -12.10 -16.94
N LEU A 288 -6.32 -12.43 -18.22
CA LEU A 288 -7.54 -12.11 -18.95
C LEU A 288 -8.82 -12.64 -18.23
N PRO A 289 -8.90 -13.92 -17.80
CA PRO A 289 -10.07 -14.41 -17.08
C PRO A 289 -10.33 -13.66 -15.76
N GLU A 290 -9.28 -13.15 -15.12
CA GLU A 290 -9.41 -12.36 -13.90
C GLU A 290 -9.92 -10.95 -14.17
N VAL A 291 -9.45 -10.33 -15.25
CA VAL A 291 -9.91 -9.02 -15.71
C VAL A 291 -11.36 -9.08 -16.20
N GLU A 292 -11.77 -10.15 -16.86
CA GLU A 292 -13.17 -10.37 -17.25
C GLU A 292 -14.09 -10.44 -16.03
N ARG A 293 -13.76 -11.27 -15.03
CA ARG A 293 -14.51 -11.34 -13.76
C ARG A 293 -14.56 -10.00 -13.03
N LEU A 294 -13.44 -9.27 -13.00
CA LEU A 294 -13.40 -7.94 -12.41
C LEU A 294 -14.28 -6.95 -13.17
N SER A 295 -14.31 -7.04 -14.50
CA SER A 295 -15.14 -6.19 -15.36
C SER A 295 -16.63 -6.40 -15.09
N GLU A 296 -17.05 -7.65 -14.95
CA GLU A 296 -18.43 -8.01 -14.54
C GLU A 296 -18.75 -7.47 -13.14
N LEU A 297 -17.85 -7.68 -12.18
CA LEU A 297 -18.03 -7.27 -10.78
C LEU A 297 -18.20 -5.74 -10.62
N LEU A 298 -17.54 -4.98 -11.47
CA LEU A 298 -17.57 -3.52 -11.49
C LEU A 298 -18.57 -2.93 -12.49
N ASN A 299 -19.22 -3.77 -13.31
CA ASN A 299 -20.03 -3.34 -14.45
C ASN A 299 -19.28 -2.33 -15.35
N ARG A 300 -18.03 -2.65 -15.68
CA ARG A 300 -17.13 -1.79 -16.46
C ARG A 300 -16.13 -2.64 -17.24
N ASP A 301 -16.03 -2.43 -18.55
CA ASP A 301 -15.03 -3.12 -19.37
C ASP A 301 -13.60 -2.67 -19.01
N LEU A 302 -12.78 -3.62 -18.59
CA LEU A 302 -11.35 -3.46 -18.30
C LEU A 302 -10.47 -4.34 -19.19
N THR A 303 -11.05 -5.03 -20.18
CA THR A 303 -10.32 -5.99 -21.05
C THR A 303 -9.24 -5.32 -21.90
N HIS A 304 -9.26 -3.99 -22.04
CA HIS A 304 -8.17 -3.22 -22.65
C HIS A 304 -6.83 -3.42 -21.93
N TRP A 305 -6.82 -3.81 -20.65
CA TRP A 305 -5.60 -4.18 -19.92
C TRP A 305 -4.88 -5.41 -20.46
N CYS A 306 -5.61 -6.31 -21.11
CA CYS A 306 -5.12 -7.59 -21.59
C CYS A 306 -4.95 -7.66 -23.11
N ARG A 307 -5.12 -6.54 -23.83
CA ARG A 307 -4.85 -6.48 -25.26
C ARG A 307 -3.35 -6.66 -25.50
N VAL A 308 -3.00 -7.69 -26.25
CA VAL A 308 -1.63 -7.93 -26.73
C VAL A 308 -1.44 -7.04 -27.95
N GLU A 309 -0.62 -6.00 -27.82
CA GLU A 309 -0.12 -5.20 -28.95
C GLU A 309 1.09 -5.85 -29.59
#